data_AF-A0A353MFT8-F1
#
_entry.id   AF-A0A353MFT8-F1
#
_cell.length_a   1.000
_cell.length_b   1.000
_cell.length_c   1.000
_cell.angle_alpha   90.00
_cell.angle_beta   90.00
_cell.angle_gamma   90.00
#
_symmetry.space_group_name_H-M   'P 1'
#
loop_
_entity.id
_entity.type
_entity.pdbx_description
1 polymer ?
#
loop_
_entity_poly.entity_id
_entity_poly.type
_entity_poly.pdbx_seq_one_letter_code
_entity_poly.pdbx_strand_id
1 'polypeptide(L)'
;MKAYPDRLCFYHEEKLVARHSRSYERNRDFEDPDHPKELIVQRKKARDQHLFQRFLALSHCSLDYYRELDKRHLNSGHHIRKIVALAEIHGEDAVACAIADAMKLHAVGSDYIANILESRARKLPEPGALHLTRRTDLLDLTMEAPDLSIYESKTTTTRETP
;
A
#
# COMPACT_ATOMS: atom_id res chain seq x y z
N MET A 1 21.23 -38.82 12.13
CA MET A 1 22.48 -38.07 11.84
C MET A 1 23.57 -39.05 11.43
N LYS A 2 24.29 -38.79 10.33
CA LYS A 2 25.45 -39.59 9.90
C LYS A 2 26.71 -38.72 9.95
N ALA A 3 27.78 -39.25 10.53
CA ALA A 3 29.03 -38.52 10.71
C ALA A 3 30.13 -39.13 9.83
N TYR A 4 30.76 -38.29 9.02
CA TYR A 4 31.91 -38.63 8.18
C TYR A 4 33.16 -37.87 8.67
N PRO A 5 34.36 -38.23 8.21
CA PRO A 5 35.60 -37.55 8.61
C PRO A 5 35.65 -36.07 8.20
N ASP A 6 35.02 -35.73 7.08
CA ASP A 6 35.01 -34.41 6.42
C ASP A 6 33.72 -33.62 6.66
N ARG A 7 32.62 -34.29 6.99
CA ARG A 7 31.27 -33.68 7.02
C ARG A 7 30.31 -34.35 7.99
N LEU A 8 29.32 -33.59 8.41
CA LEU A 8 28.19 -34.03 9.22
C LEU A 8 26.91 -33.91 8.39
N CYS A 9 26.14 -34.99 8.32
CA CYS A 9 24.89 -35.05 7.56
C CYS A 9 23.70 -35.26 8.51
N PHE A 10 22.74 -34.32 8.48
CA PHE A 10 21.48 -34.42 9.21
C PHE A 10 20.38 -34.86 8.25
N TYR A 11 19.62 -35.87 8.67
CA TYR A 11 18.53 -36.46 7.90
C TYR A 11 17.24 -36.33 8.71
N HIS A 12 16.15 -36.00 8.04
CA HIS A 12 14.80 -36.15 8.55
C HIS A 12 14.13 -37.24 7.72
N GLU A 13 13.72 -38.32 8.39
CA GLU A 13 13.33 -39.58 7.72
C GLU A 13 14.47 -40.06 6.80
N GLU A 14 14.25 -40.06 5.47
CA GLU A 14 15.25 -40.45 4.47
C GLU A 14 15.82 -39.26 3.67
N LYS A 15 15.31 -38.05 3.91
CA LYS A 15 15.73 -36.85 3.18
C LYS A 15 16.90 -36.18 3.91
N LEU A 16 18.00 -35.92 3.18
CA LEU A 16 19.11 -35.11 3.68
C LEU A 16 18.61 -33.67 3.88
N VAL A 17 18.60 -33.21 5.13
CA VAL A 17 18.12 -31.88 5.52
C VAL A 17 19.25 -30.87 5.57
N ALA A 18 20.41 -31.28 6.10
CA ALA A 18 21.55 -30.38 6.24
C ALA A 18 22.88 -31.12 6.06
N ARG A 19 23.86 -30.43 5.46
CA ARG A 19 25.23 -30.91 5.31
C ARG A 19 26.18 -29.83 5.80
N HIS A 20 26.95 -30.14 6.84
CA HIS A 20 27.96 -29.22 7.39
C HIS A 20 29.36 -29.80 7.21
N SER A 21 30.35 -28.94 7.00
CA SER A 21 31.76 -29.34 7.11
C SER A 21 32.07 -29.69 8.57
N ARG A 22 32.84 -30.76 8.78
CA ARG A 22 33.25 -31.16 10.12
C ARG A 22 34.41 -30.29 10.58
N SER A 23 34.22 -29.59 11.70
CA SER A 23 35.29 -28.87 12.39
C SER A 23 35.52 -29.44 13.78
N TYR A 24 36.77 -29.44 14.22
CA TYR A 24 37.18 -29.86 15.57
C TYR A 24 37.50 -28.65 16.47
N GLU A 25 37.33 -27.43 15.97
CA GLU A 25 37.52 -26.19 16.73
C GLU A 25 36.37 -25.98 17.73
N ARG A 26 36.67 -25.44 18.91
CA ARG A 26 35.67 -25.09 19.94
C ARG A 26 35.15 -23.66 19.73
N ASN A 27 33.88 -23.43 20.04
CA ASN A 27 33.19 -22.11 19.98
C ASN A 27 33.15 -21.45 18.59
N ARG A 28 32.94 -22.25 17.54
CA ARG A 28 32.69 -21.74 16.18
C ARG A 28 31.27 -22.08 15.77
N ASP A 29 30.49 -21.05 15.47
CA ASP A 29 29.16 -21.20 14.92
C ASP A 29 29.28 -21.56 13.43
N PHE A 30 28.79 -22.75 13.07
CA PHE A 30 28.74 -23.22 11.69
C PHE A 30 27.30 -23.16 11.21
N GLU A 31 26.92 -22.03 10.62
CA GLU A 31 25.63 -21.86 9.94
C GLU A 31 25.80 -22.08 8.45
N ASP A 32 24.95 -22.93 7.85
CA ASP A 32 24.82 -23.00 6.40
C ASP A 32 24.13 -21.71 5.92
N PRO A 33 24.74 -20.91 5.02
CA PRO A 33 24.16 -19.65 4.55
C PRO A 33 22.78 -19.77 3.92
N ASP A 34 22.37 -20.96 3.47
CA ASP A 34 21.08 -21.19 2.82
C ASP A 34 19.95 -21.54 3.80
N HIS A 35 20.26 -22.11 4.97
CA HIS A 35 19.27 -22.44 6.00
C HIS A 35 18.44 -21.25 6.53
N PRO A 36 19.03 -20.08 6.86
CA PRO A 36 18.25 -18.96 7.36
C PRO A 36 17.38 -18.33 6.26
N LYS A 37 17.73 -18.48 4.97
CA LYS A 37 16.99 -17.85 3.86
C LYS A 37 15.56 -18.39 3.76
N GLU A 38 15.37 -19.70 3.87
CA GLU A 38 14.04 -20.32 3.83
C GLU A 38 13.18 -19.86 5.02
N LEU A 39 13.75 -19.81 6.23
CA LEU A 39 13.06 -19.33 7.42
C LEU A 39 12.68 -17.84 7.30
N ILE A 40 13.55 -17.00 6.74
CA ILE A 40 13.28 -15.59 6.49
C ILE A 40 12.13 -15.43 5.50
N VAL A 41 12.12 -16.21 4.41
CA VAL A 41 11.03 -16.18 3.42
C VAL A 41 9.70 -16.63 4.03
N GLN A 42 9.70 -17.72 4.81
CA GLN A 42 8.50 -18.20 5.50
C GLN A 42 7.97 -17.15 6.49
N ARG A 43 8.85 -16.54 7.30
CA ARG A 43 8.47 -15.46 8.23
C ARG A 43 7.90 -14.25 7.50
N LYS A 44 8.49 -13.85 6.38
CA LYS A 44 7.98 -12.75 5.55
C LYS A 44 6.57 -13.05 5.04
N LYS A 45 6.33 -14.25 4.49
CA LYS A 45 5.00 -14.68 4.02
C LYS A 45 3.95 -14.65 5.13
N ALA A 46 4.28 -15.16 6.31
CA ALA A 46 3.37 -15.15 7.45
C ALA A 46 3.01 -13.71 7.88
N ARG A 47 4.00 -12.81 7.93
CA ARG A 47 3.78 -11.39 8.23
C ARG A 47 2.88 -10.72 7.20
N ASP A 48 3.13 -10.96 5.91
CA ASP A 48 2.33 -10.39 4.83
C ASP A 48 0.87 -10.90 4.89
N GLN A 49 0.67 -12.18 5.25
CA GLN A 49 -0.66 -12.76 5.43
C GLN A 49 -1.42 -12.14 6.62
N HIS A 50 -0.77 -11.97 7.77
CA HIS A 50 -1.37 -11.27 8.91
C HIS A 50 -1.74 -9.83 8.57
N LEU A 51 -0.89 -9.15 7.82
CA LEU A 51 -1.13 -7.78 7.41
C LEU A 51 -2.32 -7.67 6.45
N PHE A 52 -2.41 -8.62 5.51
CA PHE A 52 -3.56 -8.72 4.61
C PHE A 52 -4.86 -9.01 5.37
N GLN A 53 -4.84 -9.93 6.34
CA GLN A 53 -6.00 -10.21 7.20
C GLN A 53 -6.46 -8.95 7.95
N ARG A 54 -5.51 -8.20 8.53
CA ARG A 54 -5.83 -6.97 9.24
C ARG A 54 -6.43 -5.91 8.31
N PHE A 55 -5.90 -5.77 7.11
CA PHE A 55 -6.48 -4.88 6.10
C PHE A 55 -7.91 -5.28 5.72
N LEU A 56 -8.16 -6.57 5.48
CA LEU A 56 -9.51 -7.05 5.17
C LEU A 56 -10.50 -6.79 6.30
N ALA A 57 -10.05 -6.76 7.54
CA ALA A 57 -10.87 -6.47 8.71
C ALA A 57 -11.25 -4.98 8.86
N LEU A 58 -10.53 -4.05 8.20
CA LEU A 58 -10.77 -2.60 8.36
C LEU A 58 -12.15 -2.17 7.85
N SER A 59 -12.61 -2.76 6.75
CA SER A 59 -13.88 -2.36 6.12
C SER A 59 -14.45 -3.48 5.25
N HIS A 60 -15.78 -3.53 5.15
CA HIS A 60 -16.50 -4.44 4.26
C HIS A 60 -16.11 -4.28 2.78
N CYS A 61 -15.72 -3.07 2.34
CA CYS A 61 -15.27 -2.80 0.97
C CYS A 61 -13.78 -3.11 0.73
N SER A 62 -13.03 -3.56 1.74
CA SER A 62 -11.56 -3.69 1.63
C SER A 62 -11.14 -4.69 0.56
N LEU A 63 -11.89 -5.79 0.39
CA LEU A 63 -11.60 -6.79 -0.63
C LEU A 63 -11.75 -6.22 -2.04
N ASP A 64 -12.80 -5.44 -2.29
CA ASP A 64 -13.03 -4.83 -3.60
C ASP A 64 -12.03 -3.70 -3.87
N TYR A 65 -11.67 -2.93 -2.84
CA TYR A 65 -10.60 -1.94 -2.94
C TYR A 65 -9.26 -2.57 -3.31
N TYR A 66 -8.93 -3.74 -2.73
CA TYR A 66 -7.75 -4.50 -3.10
C TYR A 66 -7.77 -4.96 -4.56
N ARG A 67 -8.92 -5.42 -5.06
CA ARG A 67 -9.06 -5.81 -6.47
C ARG A 67 -8.80 -4.63 -7.41
N GLU A 68 -9.31 -3.44 -7.06
CA GLU A 68 -9.05 -2.23 -7.84
C GLU A 68 -7.58 -1.79 -7.79
N LEU A 69 -6.90 -1.95 -6.64
CA LEU A 69 -5.45 -1.76 -6.51
C LEU A 69 -4.68 -2.69 -7.46
N ASP A 70 -5.04 -3.97 -7.47
CA ASP A 70 -4.34 -5.00 -8.24
C ASP A 70 -4.54 -4.83 -9.75
N LYS A 71 -5.75 -4.48 -10.18
CA LYS A 71 -6.07 -4.15 -11.59
C LYS A 71 -5.22 -3.01 -12.15
N ARG A 72 -4.88 -2.01 -11.34
CA ARG A 72 -4.07 -0.87 -11.76
C ARG A 72 -2.57 -1.17 -11.75
N HIS A 73 -2.17 -2.41 -11.45
CA HIS A 73 -0.76 -2.83 -11.27
C HIS A 73 0.03 -1.94 -10.31
N LEU A 74 -0.66 -1.30 -9.36
CA LEU A 74 0.00 -0.63 -8.25
C LEU A 74 0.59 -1.72 -7.35
N ASN A 75 1.69 -1.42 -6.64
CA ASN A 75 2.30 -2.37 -5.71
C ASN A 75 1.33 -2.61 -4.53
N SER A 76 0.40 -3.55 -4.69
CA SER A 76 -0.73 -3.78 -3.79
C SER A 76 -0.27 -4.01 -2.36
N GLY A 77 0.77 -4.82 -2.16
CA GLY A 77 1.34 -5.08 -0.83
C GLY A 77 1.97 -3.85 -0.16
N HIS A 78 2.52 -2.91 -0.93
CA HIS A 78 3.01 -1.63 -0.39
C HIS A 78 1.85 -0.74 0.07
N HIS A 79 0.81 -0.62 -0.74
CA HIS A 79 -0.36 0.19 -0.38
C HIS A 79 -1.11 -0.38 0.82
N ILE A 80 -1.30 -1.70 0.89
CA ILE A 80 -1.92 -2.34 2.06
C ILE A 80 -1.11 -2.02 3.33
N ARG A 81 0.23 -2.15 3.29
CA ARG A 81 1.10 -1.81 4.44
C ARG A 81 0.91 -0.38 4.91
N LYS A 82 0.90 0.57 3.98
CA LYS A 82 0.65 1.99 4.28
C LYS A 82 -0.75 2.22 4.87
N ILE A 83 -1.78 1.59 4.32
CA ILE A 83 -3.16 1.76 4.78
C ILE A 83 -3.35 1.20 6.19
N VAL A 84 -2.79 0.03 6.48
CA VAL A 84 -2.80 -0.54 7.84
C VAL A 84 -2.05 0.38 8.82
N ALA A 85 -0.93 0.97 8.41
CA ALA A 85 -0.24 1.96 9.23
C ALA A 85 -1.06 3.24 9.45
N LEU A 86 -1.82 3.70 8.45
CA LEU A 86 -2.74 4.83 8.62
C LEU A 86 -3.85 4.51 9.63
N ALA A 87 -4.32 3.27 9.69
CA ALA A 87 -5.31 2.84 10.68
C ALA A 87 -4.77 2.86 12.12
N GLU A 88 -3.46 2.61 12.30
CA GLU A 88 -2.81 2.76 13.61
C GLU A 88 -2.71 4.22 14.06
N ILE A 89 -2.60 5.17 13.13
CA ILE A 89 -2.44 6.61 13.43
C ILE A 89 -3.80 7.29 13.61
N HIS A 90 -4.75 7.02 12.72
CA HIS A 90 -6.04 7.72 12.63
C HIS A 90 -7.23 6.93 13.20
N GLY A 91 -7.02 5.66 13.57
CA GLY A 91 -8.08 4.75 14.01
C GLY A 91 -8.73 3.99 12.85
N GLU A 92 -9.23 2.79 13.14
CA GLU A 92 -9.79 1.87 12.14
C GLU A 92 -11.06 2.44 11.49
N ASP A 93 -11.95 3.05 12.27
CA ASP A 93 -13.22 3.62 11.78
C ASP A 93 -13.00 4.74 10.75
N ALA A 94 -12.04 5.65 11.02
CA ALA A 94 -11.74 6.76 10.13
C ALA A 94 -11.20 6.26 8.78
N VAL A 95 -10.35 5.23 8.81
CA VAL A 95 -9.82 4.58 7.61
C VAL A 95 -10.91 3.80 6.88
N ALA A 96 -11.80 3.11 7.59
CA ALA A 96 -12.92 2.39 7.00
C ALA A 96 -13.83 3.32 6.19
N CYS A 97 -14.16 4.48 6.75
CA CYS A 97 -14.90 5.53 6.04
C CYS A 97 -14.10 6.06 4.83
N ALA A 98 -12.81 6.34 5.00
CA ALA A 98 -11.96 6.82 3.91
C ALA A 98 -11.86 5.83 2.74
N ILE A 99 -11.76 4.51 3.02
CA ILE A 99 -11.78 3.45 2.00
C ILE A 99 -13.12 3.46 1.25
N ALA A 100 -14.23 3.56 1.96
CA ALA A 100 -15.56 3.59 1.35
C ALA A 100 -15.75 4.81 0.42
N ASP A 101 -15.23 5.97 0.81
CA ASP A 101 -15.31 7.18 -0.02
C ASP A 101 -14.34 7.13 -1.21
N ALA A 102 -13.14 6.56 -1.01
CA ALA A 102 -12.20 6.31 -2.09
C ALA A 102 -12.80 5.38 -3.16
N MET A 103 -13.57 4.36 -2.75
CA MET A 103 -14.32 3.50 -3.67
C MET A 103 -15.36 4.28 -4.49
N LYS A 104 -16.14 5.16 -3.85
CA LYS A 104 -17.15 6.00 -4.55
C LYS A 104 -16.51 6.94 -5.56
N LEU A 105 -15.32 7.44 -5.26
CA LEU A 105 -14.59 8.39 -6.11
C LEU A 105 -13.66 7.69 -7.11
N HIS A 106 -13.69 6.35 -7.19
CA HIS A 106 -12.82 5.53 -8.02
C HIS A 106 -11.32 5.89 -7.86
N ALA A 107 -10.95 6.30 -6.66
CA ALA A 107 -9.61 6.76 -6.31
C ALA A 107 -8.88 5.65 -5.54
N VAL A 108 -7.79 5.18 -6.12
CA VAL A 108 -7.11 3.94 -5.69
C VAL A 108 -5.67 4.28 -5.33
N GLY A 109 -5.24 3.88 -4.14
CA GLY A 109 -3.90 4.15 -3.62
C GLY A 109 -3.91 4.61 -2.16
N SER A 110 -2.88 4.21 -1.42
CA SER A 110 -2.69 4.61 -0.02
C SER A 110 -2.58 6.12 0.18
N ASP A 111 -2.00 6.82 -0.78
CA ASP A 111 -1.74 8.26 -0.67
C ASP A 111 -3.05 9.06 -0.77
N TYR A 112 -4.05 8.53 -1.48
CA TYR A 112 -5.38 9.11 -1.52
C TYR A 112 -6.12 8.97 -0.19
N ILE A 113 -6.01 7.79 0.44
CA ILE A 113 -6.56 7.55 1.77
C ILE A 113 -5.91 8.49 2.79
N ALA A 114 -4.58 8.65 2.74
CA ALA A 114 -3.87 9.62 3.57
C ALA A 114 -4.42 11.05 3.37
N ASN A 115 -4.59 11.49 2.13
CA ASN A 115 -5.14 12.82 1.83
C ASN A 115 -6.55 13.02 2.40
N ILE A 116 -7.45 12.03 2.31
CA ILE A 116 -8.79 12.12 2.92
C ILE A 116 -8.68 12.29 4.44
N LEU A 117 -7.86 11.46 5.09
CA LEU A 117 -7.69 11.49 6.54
C LEU A 117 -7.09 12.81 7.02
N GLU A 118 -6.04 13.28 6.35
CA GLU A 118 -5.42 14.58 6.65
C GLU A 118 -6.39 15.73 6.44
N SER A 119 -7.16 15.72 5.34
CA SER A 119 -8.14 16.77 5.06
C SER A 119 -9.22 16.84 6.13
N ARG A 120 -9.64 15.69 6.68
CA ARG A 120 -10.60 15.61 7.79
C ARG A 120 -10.00 16.02 9.14
N ALA A 121 -8.72 15.75 9.34
CA ALA A 121 -8.02 16.08 10.58
C ALA A 121 -7.67 17.58 10.68
N ARG A 122 -7.64 18.31 9.55
CA ARG A 122 -7.40 19.75 9.54
C ARG A 122 -8.51 20.47 10.32
N LYS A 123 -8.11 21.13 11.41
CA LYS A 123 -8.95 22.12 12.09
C LYS A 123 -8.94 23.38 11.22
N LEU A 124 -10.02 23.64 10.50
CA LEU A 124 -10.17 24.90 9.80
C LEU A 124 -10.35 26.03 10.85
N PRO A 125 -9.83 27.24 10.59
CA PRO A 125 -10.22 28.40 11.37
C PRO A 125 -11.74 28.56 11.31
N GLU A 126 -12.33 29.18 12.32
CA GLU A 126 -13.76 29.50 12.27
C GLU A 126 -14.06 30.23 10.95
N PRO A 127 -15.06 29.76 10.18
CA PRO A 127 -15.41 30.41 8.94
C PRO A 127 -15.77 31.87 9.26
N GLY A 128 -14.97 32.80 8.73
CA GLY A 128 -15.22 34.22 8.91
C GLY A 128 -16.63 34.56 8.44
N ALA A 129 -17.29 35.49 9.13
CA ALA A 129 -18.59 35.97 8.72
C ALA A 129 -18.50 36.41 7.26
N LEU A 130 -19.33 35.80 6.40
CA LEU A 130 -19.41 36.18 5.00
C LEU A 130 -19.84 37.65 4.94
N HIS A 131 -18.88 38.55 4.70
CA HIS A 131 -19.12 39.99 4.65
C HIS A 131 -19.83 40.35 3.36
N LEU A 132 -21.14 40.17 3.34
CA LEU A 132 -22.02 40.61 2.28
C LEU A 132 -22.25 42.12 2.46
N THR A 133 -21.65 42.94 1.59
CA THR A 133 -21.84 44.39 1.67
C THR A 133 -23.21 44.80 1.16
N ARG A 134 -23.81 44.03 0.23
CA ARG A 134 -25.15 44.28 -0.31
C ARG A 134 -25.90 42.98 -0.56
N ARG A 135 -27.23 43.03 -0.43
CA ARG A 135 -28.16 41.91 -0.67
C ARG A 135 -28.12 41.41 -2.13
N THR A 136 -27.61 42.24 -3.05
CA THR A 136 -27.43 41.95 -4.48
C THR A 136 -26.21 41.09 -4.79
N ASP A 137 -25.25 40.95 -3.86
CA ASP A 137 -24.05 40.11 -4.04
C ASP A 137 -24.39 38.60 -4.14
N LEU A 138 -25.67 38.23 -3.94
CA LEU A 138 -26.22 36.89 -4.04
C LEU A 138 -26.75 36.52 -5.43
N LEU A 139 -26.85 37.48 -6.37
CA LEU A 139 -27.47 37.28 -7.67
C LEU A 139 -26.62 37.99 -8.74
N ASP A 140 -26.19 37.24 -9.75
CA ASP A 140 -25.44 37.69 -10.94
C ASP A 140 -23.90 37.77 -10.82
N LEU A 141 -23.28 36.81 -10.12
CA LEU A 141 -21.87 36.50 -10.37
C LEU A 141 -21.75 35.65 -11.65
N THR A 142 -21.59 36.31 -12.79
CA THR A 142 -21.18 35.65 -14.03
C THR A 142 -19.66 35.49 -14.03
N MET A 143 -19.16 34.27 -13.83
CA MET A 143 -17.76 33.97 -14.12
C MET A 143 -17.61 33.78 -15.63
N GLU A 144 -16.68 34.52 -16.24
CA GLU A 144 -16.28 34.23 -17.62
C GLU A 144 -15.67 32.82 -17.68
N ALA A 145 -16.01 32.07 -18.73
CA ALA A 145 -15.44 30.74 -18.93
C ALA A 145 -13.92 30.87 -18.98
N PRO A 146 -13.16 30.07 -18.21
CA PRO A 146 -11.71 30.07 -18.27
C PRO A 146 -11.24 29.84 -19.70
N ASP A 147 -10.28 30.63 -20.18
CA ASP A 147 -9.68 30.40 -21.48
C ASP A 147 -8.87 29.08 -21.46
N LEU A 148 -9.40 28.06 -22.12
CA LEU A 148 -8.80 26.73 -22.20
C LEU A 148 -7.85 26.59 -23.41
N SER A 149 -7.65 27.64 -24.22
CA SER A 149 -6.78 27.61 -25.40
C SER A 149 -5.33 27.22 -25.09
N ILE A 150 -4.87 27.49 -23.86
CA ILE A 150 -3.55 27.08 -23.36
C ILE A 150 -3.37 25.56 -23.24
N TYR A 151 -4.47 24.79 -23.19
CA TYR A 151 -4.46 23.33 -23.11
C TYR A 151 -4.86 22.65 -24.42
N GLU A 152 -5.18 23.41 -25.48
CA GLU A 152 -5.28 22.86 -26.82
C GLU A 152 -3.88 22.47 -27.31
N SER A 153 -3.49 21.24 -27.00
CA SER A 153 -2.35 20.60 -27.64
C SER A 153 -2.62 20.57 -29.15
N LYS A 154 -1.74 21.20 -29.94
CA LYS A 154 -1.75 21.13 -31.41
C LYS A 154 -1.87 19.67 -31.82
N THR A 155 -3.07 19.21 -32.15
CA THR A 155 -3.28 17.91 -32.76
C THR A 155 -2.54 17.95 -34.07
N THR A 156 -1.38 17.28 -34.10
CA THR A 156 -0.71 16.90 -35.33
C THR A 156 -1.70 16.05 -36.12
N THR A 157 -2.38 16.69 -37.07
CA THR A 157 -3.09 16.03 -38.15
C THR A 157 -2.06 15.22 -38.93
N THR A 158 -1.87 13.95 -38.56
CA THR A 158 -1.30 12.94 -39.45
C THR A 158 -2.30 12.78 -40.59
N ARG A 159 -2.02 13.45 -41.71
CA ARG A 159 -2.71 13.18 -42.97
C ARG A 159 -2.31 11.78 -43.43
N GLU A 160 -3.20 10.82 -43.23
CA GLU A 160 -3.15 9.57 -43.98
C GLU A 160 -3.55 9.91 -45.42
N THR A 161 -2.64 9.66 -46.36
CA THR A 161 -2.89 9.78 -47.80
C THR A 161 -3.06 8.36 -48.33
N PRO A 162 -4.12 8.04 -49.10
CA PRO A 162 -4.19 6.80 -49.87
C PRO A 162 -3.24 6.80 -51.07
#